data_AF-A0A1I4Q1F0-F1
#
_entry.id   AF-A0A1I4Q1F0-F1
#
_cell.length_a   1.000
_cell.length_b   1.000
_cell.length_c   1.000
_cell.angle_alpha   90.00
_cell.angle_beta   90.00
_cell.angle_gamma   90.00
#
_symmetry.space_group_name_H-M   'P 1'
#
loop_
_entity.id
_entity.type
_entity.pdbx_description
1 polymer ?
#
loop_
_entity_poly.entity_id
_entity_poly.type
_entity_poly.pdbx_seq_one_letter_code
_entity_poly.pdbx_strand_id
1 'polypeptide(L)'
;MHWLKRALLIIILLLVALATLDFVLENQQRVQIGFLDMQSPELPLALLSILVFITGSALGLFAGWLVSARLRLRLLRQGQELSRYRKEVDKLRTEPIKD
;
A
#
# COMPACT_ATOMS: atom_id res chain seq x y z
N MET A 1 2.98 -20.38 -14.43
CA MET A 1 3.65 -19.31 -15.22
C MET A 1 4.29 -18.24 -14.32
N HIS A 2 5.18 -18.62 -13.40
CA HIS A 2 5.81 -17.65 -12.49
C HIS A 2 6.99 -16.90 -13.14
N TRP A 3 7.67 -17.53 -14.11
CA TRP A 3 8.78 -16.94 -14.85
C TRP A 3 8.33 -15.77 -15.74
N LEU A 4 7.18 -15.89 -16.41
CA LEU A 4 6.62 -14.82 -17.25
C LEU A 4 6.22 -13.60 -16.41
N LYS A 5 5.59 -13.82 -15.25
CA LYS A 5 5.26 -12.73 -14.31
C LYS A 5 6.51 -12.02 -13.80
N ARG A 6 7.59 -12.77 -13.50
CA ARG A 6 8.88 -12.19 -13.09
C ARG A 6 9.54 -11.42 -14.23
N ALA A 7 9.55 -11.97 -15.45
CA ALA A 7 10.09 -11.29 -16.63
C ALA A 7 9.34 -9.98 -16.91
N LEU A 8 8.00 -10.01 -16.86
CA LEU A 8 7.18 -8.81 -17.01
C LEU A 8 7.48 -7.76 -15.93
N LEU A 9 7.64 -8.20 -14.67
CA LEU A 9 7.99 -7.30 -13.57
C LEU A 9 9.36 -6.65 -13.78
N ILE A 10 10.36 -7.43 -14.23
CA ILE A 10 11.69 -6.91 -14.56
C ILE A 10 11.61 -5.88 -15.69
N ILE A 11 10.84 -6.15 -16.74
CA ILE A 11 10.66 -5.21 -17.86
C ILE A 11 10.01 -3.92 -17.37
N ILE A 12 8.95 -4.00 -16.57
CA ILE A 12 8.30 -2.82 -15.99
C ILE A 12 9.30 -2.03 -15.13
N LEU A 13 10.07 -2.72 -14.28
CA LEU A 13 11.06 -2.06 -13.43
C LEU A 13 12.15 -1.37 -14.27
N LEU A 14 12.59 -1.99 -15.37
CA LEU A 14 13.56 -1.42 -16.30
C LEU A 14 12.99 -0.16 -16.98
N LEU A 15 11.73 -0.21 -17.45
CA LEU A 15 11.07 0.95 -18.05
C LEU A 15 10.92 2.10 -17.05
N VAL A 16 10.56 1.80 -15.81
CA VAL A 16 10.48 2.80 -14.73
C VAL A 16 11.87 3.40 -14.45
N ALA A 17 12.92 2.58 -14.41
CA ALA A 17 14.28 3.06 -14.21
C ALA A 17 14.73 3.98 -15.34
N LEU A 18 14.48 3.62 -16.60
CA LEU A 18 14.76 4.45 -17.77
C LEU A 18 14.00 5.77 -17.74
N ALA A 19 12.70 5.73 -17.45
CA ALA A 19 11.87 6.94 -17.33
C ALA A 19 12.35 7.85 -16.18
N THR A 20 12.80 7.26 -15.07
CA THR A 20 13.35 8.03 -13.94
C THR A 20 14.66 8.69 -14.30
N LEU A 21 15.54 7.99 -15.02
CA LEU A 21 16.80 8.56 -15.52
C LEU A 21 16.52 9.74 -16.44
N ASP A 22 15.68 9.54 -17.47
CA ASP A 22 15.32 10.57 -18.44
C ASP A 22 14.70 11.79 -17.73
N PHE A 23 13.79 11.55 -16.78
CA PHE A 23 13.20 12.61 -15.96
C PHE A 23 14.25 13.41 -15.17
N VAL A 24 15.21 12.74 -14.52
CA VAL A 24 16.28 13.40 -13.77
C VAL A 24 17.20 14.20 -14.69
N LEU A 25 17.52 13.66 -15.87
CA LEU A 25 18.40 14.30 -16.84
C LEU A 25 17.77 15.53 -17.48
N GLU A 26 16.49 15.47 -17.84
CA GLU A 26 15.75 16.58 -18.45
C GLU A 26 15.42 17.68 -17.43
N ASN A 27 15.18 17.30 -16.17
CA ASN A 27 14.74 18.23 -15.12
C ASN A 27 15.87 18.59 -14.13
N GLN A 28 17.07 18.85 -14.64
CA GLN A 28 18.22 19.35 -13.84
C GLN A 28 18.06 20.81 -13.40
N GLN A 29 17.00 21.49 -13.84
CA GLN A 29 16.70 22.86 -13.46
C GLN A 29 16.64 23.01 -11.93
N ARG A 30 17.40 23.98 -11.41
CA ARG A 30 17.32 24.40 -10.02
C ARG A 30 16.09 25.29 -9.85
N VAL A 31 15.25 24.93 -8.89
CA VAL A 31 14.01 25.64 -8.58
C VAL A 31 14.03 26.05 -7.12
N GLN A 32 13.56 27.26 -6.87
CA GLN A 32 13.30 27.76 -5.53
C GLN A 32 11.79 27.69 -5.27
N ILE A 33 11.39 27.13 -4.13
CA ILE A 33 9.98 27.11 -3.72
C ILE A 33 9.78 28.24 -2.73
N GLY A 34 8.94 29.20 -3.13
CA GLY A 34 8.41 30.21 -2.22
C GLY A 34 7.16 29.70 -1.51
N PHE A 35 7.07 29.92 -0.20
CA PHE A 35 5.87 29.69 0.58
C PHE A 35 5.69 30.84 1.59
N LEU A 36 4.67 31.67 1.38
CA LEU A 36 4.51 32.94 2.09
C LEU A 36 5.78 33.81 1.92
N ASP A 37 6.34 34.34 3.01
CA ASP A 37 7.61 35.09 3.01
C ASP A 37 8.84 34.19 3.17
N MET A 38 8.67 32.87 3.20
CA MET A 38 9.77 31.91 3.31
C MET A 38 10.16 31.40 1.92
N GLN A 39 11.45 31.31 1.67
CA GLN A 39 11.99 30.71 0.45
C GLN A 39 12.85 29.51 0.81
N SER A 40 12.69 28.43 0.06
CA SER A 40 13.59 27.28 0.16
C SER A 40 14.97 27.63 -0.42
N PRO A 41 16.01 26.86 -0.09
CA PRO A 41 17.20 26.79 -0.93
C PRO A 41 16.85 26.35 -2.35
N GLU A 42 17.70 26.70 -3.32
CA GLU A 42 17.59 26.19 -4.68
C GLU A 42 17.89 24.69 -4.72
N LEU A 43 16.89 23.90 -5.10
CA LEU A 43 17.00 22.45 -5.21
C LEU A 43 16.64 22.02 -6.64
N PRO A 44 17.25 20.94 -7.17
CA PRO A 44 16.86 20.39 -8.46
C PRO A 44 15.38 19.97 -8.45
N LEU A 45 14.63 20.33 -9.49
CA LEU A 45 13.22 19.97 -9.63
C LEU A 45 13.01 18.46 -9.55
N ALA A 46 13.91 17.68 -10.15
CA ALA A 46 13.87 16.23 -10.08
C ALA A 46 13.93 15.70 -8.65
N LEU A 47 14.79 16.26 -7.79
CA LEU A 47 14.92 15.84 -6.39
C LEU A 47 13.64 16.09 -5.60
N LEU A 48 13.05 17.27 -5.76
CA LEU A 48 11.80 17.64 -5.11
C LEU A 48 10.66 16.69 -5.52
N SER A 49 10.57 16.41 -6.81
CA SER A 49 9.54 15.52 -7.37
C SER A 49 9.68 14.09 -6.83
N ILE A 50 10.90 13.56 -6.76
CA ILE A 50 11.18 12.24 -6.19
C ILE A 50 10.80 12.18 -4.71
N LEU A 51 11.12 13.21 -3.93
CA LEU A 51 10.77 13.26 -2.50
C LEU A 51 9.26 13.28 -2.29
N VAL A 52 8.52 14.09 -3.05
CA VAL A 52 7.05 14.13 -3.00
C VAL A 52 6.46 12.78 -3.42
N PHE A 53 7.01 12.14 -4.45
CA PHE A 53 6.56 10.84 -4.91
C PHE A 53 6.78 9.75 -3.85
N ILE A 54 7.96 9.70 -3.23
CA ILE A 54 8.28 8.73 -2.17
C ILE A 54 7.40 8.96 -0.95
N THR A 55 7.26 10.21 -0.50
CA THR A 55 6.44 10.54 0.68
C THR A 55 4.97 10.25 0.44
N GLY A 56 4.42 10.65 -0.72
CA GLY A 56 3.06 10.32 -1.13
C GLY A 56 2.82 8.80 -1.21
N SER A 57 3.77 8.06 -1.79
CA SER A 57 3.69 6.59 -1.87
C SER A 57 3.74 5.94 -0.49
N ALA A 58 4.63 6.40 0.39
CA ALA A 58 4.74 5.90 1.77
C ALA A 58 3.45 6.15 2.55
N LEU A 59 2.87 7.35 2.44
CA LEU A 59 1.58 7.69 3.05
C LEU A 59 0.44 6.83 2.50
N GLY A 60 0.40 6.62 1.18
CA GLY A 60 -0.60 5.74 0.53
C GLY A 60 -0.50 4.30 1.00
N LEU A 61 0.71 3.73 1.05
CA LEU A 61 0.96 2.38 1.55
C LEU A 61 0.59 2.27 3.03
N PHE A 62 0.94 3.27 3.84
CA PHE A 62 0.61 3.29 5.26
C PHE A 62 -0.91 3.33 5.49
N ALA A 63 -1.63 4.17 4.75
CA ALA A 63 -3.09 4.24 4.80
C ALA A 63 -3.74 2.91 4.36
N GLY A 64 -3.28 2.33 3.25
CA GLY A 64 -3.75 1.03 2.76
C GLY A 64 -3.49 -0.11 3.75
N TRP A 65 -2.32 -0.10 4.39
CA TRP A 65 -1.96 -1.05 5.45
C TRP A 65 -2.89 -0.89 6.66
N LEU A 66 -3.15 0.33 7.11
CA LEU A 66 -4.03 0.60 8.26
C LEU A 66 -5.45 0.07 8.02
N VAL A 67 -6.01 0.33 6.84
CA VAL A 67 -7.34 -0.18 6.43
C VAL A 67 -7.35 -1.71 6.40
N SER A 68 -6.34 -2.31 5.77
CA SER A 68 -6.20 -3.77 5.68
C SER A 68 -6.06 -4.43 7.05
N ALA A 69 -5.28 -3.83 7.96
CA ALA A 69 -5.11 -4.31 9.32
C ALA A 69 -6.45 -4.29 10.09
N ARG A 70 -7.22 -3.20 9.99
CA ARG A 70 -8.56 -3.12 10.61
C ARG A 70 -9.52 -4.17 10.05
N LEU A 71 -9.51 -4.38 8.75
CA LEU A 71 -10.35 -5.40 8.11
C LEU A 71 -9.96 -6.81 8.56
N ARG A 72 -8.67 -7.13 8.62
CA ARG A 72 -8.17 -8.42 9.14
C ARG A 72 -8.61 -8.67 10.58
N LEU A 73 -8.52 -7.66 11.45
CA LEU A 73 -8.99 -7.78 12.83
C LEU A 73 -10.49 -8.06 12.92
N ARG A 74 -11.31 -7.41 12.07
CA ARG A 74 -12.76 -7.67 12.01
C ARG A 74 -13.05 -9.08 11.50
N LEU A 75 -12.35 -9.54 10.47
CA LEU A 75 -12.48 -10.90 9.93
C LEU A 75 -12.14 -11.96 10.98
N LEU A 76 -11.08 -11.74 11.76
CA LEU A 76 -10.70 -12.66 12.85
C LEU A 76 -11.79 -12.72 13.94
N ARG A 77 -12.37 -11.58 14.33
CA ARG A 77 -13.46 -11.53 15.31
C ARG A 77 -14.71 -12.26 14.81
N GLN A 78 -15.12 -11.99 13.57
CA GLN A 78 -16.28 -12.67 12.96
C GLN A 78 -16.05 -14.18 12.82
N GLY A 79 -14.83 -14.61 12.49
CA GLY A 79 -14.48 -16.03 12.42
C GLY A 79 -14.63 -16.75 13.76
N GLN A 80 -14.32 -16.07 14.88
CA GLN A 80 -14.52 -16.63 16.21
C GLN A 80 -16.00 -16.78 16.56
N GLU A 81 -16.84 -15.80 16.25
CA GLU A 81 -18.29 -15.86 16.45
C GLU A 81 -18.93 -16.99 15.63
N LEU A 82 -18.56 -17.11 14.35
CA LEU A 82 -19.02 -18.21 13.49
C LEU A 82 -18.64 -19.58 14.06
N SER A 83 -17.44 -19.73 14.63
CA SER A 83 -17.03 -20.98 15.28
C SER A 83 -17.87 -21.29 16.52
N ARG A 84 -18.25 -20.27 17.31
CA ARG A 84 -19.15 -20.45 18.47
C ARG A 84 -20.55 -20.88 18.04
N TYR A 85 -21.17 -20.15 17.12
CA TYR A 85 -22.50 -20.51 16.60
C TYR A 85 -22.51 -21.91 15.99
N ARG A 86 -21.45 -22.31 15.29
CA ARG A 86 -21.34 -23.66 14.75
C ARG A 86 -21.30 -24.73 15.83
N LYS A 87 -20.58 -24.49 16.93
CA LYS A 87 -20.54 -25.40 18.09
C LYS A 87 -21.89 -25.49 18.80
N GLU A 88 -22.61 -24.38 18.92
CA GLU A 88 -23.97 -24.37 19.50
C GLU A 88 -24.95 -25.20 18.65
N VAL A 89 -24.92 -25.03 17.33
CA VAL A 89 -25.74 -25.83 16.42
C VAL A 89 -25.40 -27.32 16.50
N ASP A 90 -24.11 -27.67 16.53
CA ASP A 90 -23.69 -29.07 16.65
C ASP A 90 -24.13 -29.66 18.01
N LYS A 91 -24.06 -28.89 19.10
CA LYS A 91 -24.53 -29.32 20.42
C LYS A 91 -26.04 -29.60 20.41
N LEU A 92 -26.84 -28.67 19.90
CA LEU A 92 -28.30 -28.80 19.83
C LEU A 92 -28.75 -29.98 18.96
N ARG A 93 -27.97 -30.34 17.92
CA ARG A 93 -28.23 -31.53 17.09
C ARG A 93 -27.99 -32.85 17.83
N THR A 94 -27.05 -32.85 18.76
CA THR A 94 -26.69 -34.04 19.53
C THR A 94 -27.45 -34.17 20.85
N GLU A 95 -28.17 -33.13 21.27
CA GLU A 95 -29.05 -33.22 22.43
C GLU A 95 -30.27 -34.09 22.08
N PRO A 96 -30.50 -35.19 22.81
CA PRO A 96 -31.69 -36.02 22.61
C PRO A 96 -32.94 -35.20 22.93
N ILE A 97 -33.98 -35.36 22.11
CA ILE A 97 -35.29 -34.73 22.33
C ILE A 97 -35.75 -35.15 23.72
N LYS A 98 -35.93 -34.15 24.59
CA LYS A 98 -36.34 -34.36 25.97
C LYS A 98 -37.86 -34.46 25.98
N ASP A 99 -38.36 -35.70 26.02
CA ASP A 99 -39.77 -36.02 26.25
C ASP A 99 -40.22 -35.58 27.66
#